data_AF-A0A9C8TYP7-F1
#
_entry.id   AF-A0A9C8TYP7-F1
#
_cell.length_a   1.000
_cell.length_b   1.000
_cell.length_c   1.000
_cell.angle_alpha   90.00
_cell.angle_beta   90.00
_cell.angle_gamma   90.00
#
_symmetry.space_group_name_H-M   'P 1'
#
loop_
_entity.id
_entity.type
_entity.pdbx_description
1 polymer ?
#
loop_
_entity_poly.entity_id
_entity_poly.type
_entity_poly.pdbx_seq_one_letter_code
_entity_poly.pdbx_strand_id
1 'polypeptide(L)' 'FVDGTDLALMKTAFGQPLMDYADGNANCDAFVDGTDLAILKTNFGFIADPAVPEPVTIGLLALGGLAMLRRRKS' A
#
# COMPACT_ATOMS: atom_id res chain seq x y z
N PHE A 1 2.82 10.15 6.58
CA PHE A 1 3.25 10.44 7.97
C PHE A 1 2.26 9.75 8.86
N VAL A 2 2.71 8.96 9.83
CA VAL A 2 1.82 8.24 10.75
C VAL A 2 1.70 9.03 12.04
N ASP A 3 0.51 9.47 12.42
CA ASP A 3 0.31 10.39 13.54
C ASP A 3 -0.99 10.18 14.33
N GLY A 4 -1.35 11.19 15.14
CA GLY A 4 -2.53 11.15 15.99
C GLY A 4 -3.86 11.07 15.22
N THR A 5 -3.88 11.47 13.95
CA THR A 5 -5.03 11.35 13.06
C THR A 5 -5.30 9.89 12.73
N ASP A 6 -4.25 9.12 12.39
CA ASP A 6 -4.36 7.68 12.14
C ASP A 6 -4.85 6.94 13.40
N LEU A 7 -4.34 7.34 14.57
CA LEU A 7 -4.80 6.78 15.84
C LEU A 7 -6.28 7.12 16.13
N ALA A 8 -6.74 8.31 15.76
CA ALA A 8 -8.14 8.71 15.92
C ALA A 8 -9.08 7.96 14.98
N LEU A 9 -8.65 7.70 13.74
CA LEU A 9 -9.38 6.86 12.78
C LEU A 9 -9.52 5.43 13.31
N MET A 10 -8.40 4.81 13.68
CA MET A 10 -8.38 3.44 14.21
C MET A 10 -9.25 3.30 15.48
N LYS A 11 -9.27 4.30 16.35
CA LYS A 11 -10.16 4.34 17.53
C LYS A 11 -11.64 4.30 17.16
N THR A 12 -12.02 4.90 16.04
CA THR A 12 -13.42 4.93 15.57
C THR A 12 -13.86 3.56 15.07
N ALA A 13 -12.95 2.82 14.44
CA ALA A 13 -13.21 1.50 13.87
C ALA A 13 -12.89 0.34 14.83
N PHE A 14 -12.38 0.60 16.03
CA PHE A 14 -11.90 -0.45 16.93
C PHE A 14 -12.98 -1.48 17.29
N GLY A 15 -12.66 -2.76 17.10
CA GLY A 15 -13.55 -3.90 17.28
C GLY A 15 -14.59 -4.08 16.17
N GLN A 16 -14.60 -3.22 15.13
CA GLN A 16 -15.52 -3.36 14.01
C GLN A 16 -14.98 -4.37 12.98
N PRO A 17 -15.84 -5.26 12.45
CA PRO A 17 -15.48 -6.13 11.36
C PRO A 17 -15.57 -5.43 10.01
N LEU A 18 -14.97 -6.02 8.97
CA LEU A 18 -15.09 -5.59 7.55
C LEU A 18 -14.59 -4.15 7.31
N MET A 19 -13.69 -3.67 8.16
CA MET A 19 -13.00 -2.40 7.99
C MET A 19 -11.81 -2.59 7.05
N ASP A 20 -11.48 -1.56 6.28
CA ASP A 20 -10.33 -1.58 5.39
C ASP A 20 -9.13 -0.83 5.97
N TYR A 21 -8.06 -0.75 5.19
CA TYR A 21 -6.83 -0.06 5.60
C TYR A 21 -7.06 1.42 5.92
N ALA A 22 -8.00 2.09 5.23
CA ALA A 22 -8.31 3.50 5.47
C ALA A 22 -9.04 3.72 6.81
N ASP A 23 -9.71 2.69 7.31
CA ASP A 23 -10.38 2.69 8.61
C ASP A 23 -9.44 2.31 9.78
N GLY A 24 -8.18 1.98 9.49
CA GLY A 24 -7.18 1.60 10.49
C GLY A 24 -6.97 0.10 10.66
N ASN A 25 -7.50 -0.74 9.76
CA ASN A 25 -7.15 -2.16 9.66
C ASN A 25 -5.79 -2.33 8.96
N ALA A 26 -4.72 -2.18 9.71
CA ALA A 26 -3.36 -2.08 9.18
C ALA A 26 -2.82 -3.41 8.67
N ASN A 27 -3.29 -4.55 9.22
CA ASN A 27 -2.91 -5.89 8.75
C ASN A 27 -3.90 -6.49 7.75
N CYS A 28 -5.00 -5.79 7.45
CA CYS A 28 -6.08 -6.21 6.56
C CYS A 28 -6.74 -7.54 6.97
N ASP A 29 -6.89 -7.79 8.27
CA ASP A 29 -7.60 -8.96 8.77
C ASP A 29 -9.11 -8.70 8.96
N ALA A 30 -9.81 -9.56 9.69
CA ALA A 30 -11.24 -9.45 9.85
C ALA A 30 -11.69 -8.28 10.74
N PHE A 31 -10.83 -7.72 11.60
CA PHE A 31 -11.19 -6.75 12.62
C PHE A 31 -10.11 -5.67 12.79
N VAL A 32 -10.51 -4.48 13.24
CA VAL A 32 -9.55 -3.50 13.78
C VAL A 32 -9.34 -3.80 15.26
N ASP A 33 -8.14 -4.21 15.66
CA ASP A 33 -7.88 -4.60 17.05
C ASP A 33 -6.50 -4.19 17.60
N GLY A 34 -6.09 -4.82 18.70
CA GLY A 34 -4.81 -4.53 19.36
C GLY A 34 -3.59 -4.84 18.48
N THR A 35 -3.74 -5.70 17.48
CA THR A 35 -2.72 -6.03 16.49
C THR A 35 -2.47 -4.84 15.57
N ASP A 36 -3.53 -4.20 15.07
CA ASP A 36 -3.43 -2.98 14.28
C ASP A 36 -2.83 -1.84 15.10
N LEU A 37 -3.23 -1.72 16.37
CA LEU A 37 -2.64 -0.75 17.29
C LEU A 37 -1.13 -0.96 17.45
N ALA A 38 -0.68 -2.21 17.54
CA ALA A 38 0.73 -2.54 17.65
C ALA A 38 1.51 -2.16 16.37
N ILE A 39 0.89 -2.33 15.19
CA ILE A 39 1.46 -1.91 13.91
C ILE A 39 1.55 -0.38 13.85
N LEU A 40 0.47 0.32 14.18
CA LEU A 40 0.44 1.78 14.20
C LEU A 40 1.49 2.34 15.16
N LYS A 41 1.59 1.77 16.38
CA LYS A 41 2.60 2.17 17.37
C LYS A 41 4.02 1.97 16.86
N THR A 42 4.28 0.85 16.19
CA THR A 42 5.60 0.54 15.61
C THR A 42 6.01 1.57 14.57
N ASN A 43 5.05 2.07 13.80
CA ASN A 43 5.29 3.02 12.71
C ASN A 43 5.00 4.48 13.09
N PHE A 44 4.70 4.78 14.36
CA PHE A 44 4.29 6.13 14.75
C PHE A 44 5.40 7.15 14.49
N GLY A 45 5.07 8.25 13.81
CA GLY A 45 6.01 9.26 13.35
C GLY A 45 6.75 8.90 12.05
N PHE A 46 6.50 7.73 11.45
CA PHE A 46 7.10 7.35 10.18
C PHE A 46 6.66 8.29 9.06
N ILE A 47 7.63 8.80 8.30
CA ILE A 47 7.42 9.58 7.08
C ILE A 47 7.85 8.71 5.92
N ALA A 48 6.92 8.41 5.02
CA ALA A 48 7.24 7.68 3.80
C ALA A 48 8.16 8.53 2.91
N ASP A 49 9.19 7.90 2.37
CA ASP A 49 10.04 8.49 1.34
C ASP A 49 9.18 8.85 0.10
N PRO A 50 9.61 9.85 -0.69
CA PRO A 50 8.91 10.23 -1.90
C PRO A 50 8.68 9.03 -2.82
N ALA A 51 7.56 9.06 -3.54
CA ALA A 51 7.07 7.96 -4.36
C ALA A 51 8.19 7.32 -5.20
N VAL A 52 8.30 6.00 -5.09
CA VAL A 52 9.20 5.21 -5.92
C VAL A 52 8.80 5.45 -7.39
N PRO A 53 9.73 5.86 -8.27
CA PRO A 53 9.44 6.06 -9.68
C PRO A 53 8.76 4.83 -10.28
N GLU A 54 7.72 5.05 -11.08
CA GLU A 54 6.96 3.95 -11.67
C GLU A 54 7.89 3.00 -12.45
N PRO A 55 7.70 1.67 -12.31
CA PRO A 55 8.46 0.71 -13.11
C PRO A 55 8.29 0.98 -14.60
N VAL A 56 9.39 0.98 -15.36
CA VAL A 56 9.39 1.21 -16.83
C VAL A 56 8.82 0.01 -17.61
N THR A 57 7.92 -0.76 -16.99
CA THR A 57 7.39 -2.03 -17.49
C THR A 57 6.66 -1.88 -18.81
N ILE A 58 5.87 -0.81 -18.99
CA ILE A 58 5.20 -0.54 -20.27
C ILE A 58 6.23 -0.24 -21.36
N GLY A 59 7.27 0.53 -21.03
CA GLY A 59 8.37 0.82 -21.96
C GLY A 59 9.11 -0.45 -22.37
N LEU A 60 9.46 -1.30 -21.40
CA LEU A 60 10.10 -2.59 -21.65
C LEU A 60 9.21 -3.55 -22.46
N LEU A 61 7.91 -3.59 -22.15
CA LEU A 61 6.94 -4.40 -22.88
C LEU A 61 6.78 -3.93 -24.32
N ALA A 62 6.70 -2.62 -24.54
CA ALA A 62 6.63 -2.02 -25.88
C ALA A 62 7.91 -2.32 -26.68
N LEU A 63 9.09 -2.16 -26.08
CA LEU A 63 10.37 -2.49 -26.71
C LEU A 63 10.49 -3.98 -27.04
N GLY A 64 10.09 -4.86 -26.10
CA GLY A 64 10.07 -6.30 -26.32
C GLY A 64 9.10 -6.72 -27.44
N GLY A 65 7.90 -6.13 -27.46
CA GLY A 65 6.91 -6.34 -28.52
C GLY A 65 7.41 -5.88 -29.89
N LEU A 66 8.04 -4.70 -29.97
CA LEU A 66 8.64 -4.20 -31.20
C LEU A 66 9.79 -5.08 -31.69
N ALA A 67 10.66 -5.55 -30.78
CA ALA A 67 11.74 -6.47 -31.11
C ALA A 67 11.22 -7.79 -31.69
N MET A 68 10.14 -8.34 -31.11
CA MET A 68 9.48 -9.54 -31.64
C MET A 68 8.85 -9.31 -33.01
N LEU A 69 8.20 -8.17 -33.24
CA LEU A 69 7.61 -7.83 -34.54
C LEU A 69 8.68 -7.67 -35.63
N ARG A 70 9.83 -7.06 -35.30
CA ARG A 70 10.96 -6.94 -36.23
C ARG A 70 11.52 -8.31 -36.62
N ARG A 71 11.69 -9.22 -35.66
CA ARG A 71 12.17 -10.59 -35.91
C ARG A 71 11.25 -11.40 -36.82
N ARG A 72 9.94 -11.12 -36.83
CA ARG A 72 8.97 -11.80 -37.72
C ARG A 72 8.99 -11.26 -39.16
N LYS A 73 9.56 -10.08 -39.40
CA LYS A 73 9.64 -9.43 -40.72
C LYS A 73 11.01 -9.57 -41.41
N SER A 74 12.03 -10.02 -40.69
CA SER A 74 13.33 -10.44 -41.24
C SER A 74 13.31 -11.94 -41.53
#